data_AF-A0A521IIL0-F1
#
_entry.id   AF-A0A521IIL0-F1
#
_cell.length_a   1.000
_cell.length_b   1.000
_cell.length_c   1.000
_cell.angle_alpha   90.00
_cell.angle_beta   90.00
_cell.angle_gamma   90.00
#
_symmetry.space_group_name_H-M   'P 1'
#
loop_
_entity.id
_entity.type
_entity.pdbx_description
1 polymer ?
#
loop_
_entity_poly.entity_id
_entity_poly.type
_entity_poly.pdbx_seq_one_letter_code
_entity_poly.pdbx_strand_id
1 'polypeptide(L)'
;AKVLDYNKLGEIYLATGVGFSLVIGILVVIFVVILLIFTLNLVLMSMIQRRREIGTGMALGLDGMQTVIIMTGEVAVIVAVSCAAGSILGLLLVALASRFGIPGMVFFSGGKLKLTLQSLPVIQSWLFILPTSICMALVPLLPMRKMLPVDLLKEN
;
A
#
# COMPACT_ATOMS: atom_id res chain seq x y z
N ALA A 1 36.36 28.71 -21.68
CA ALA A 1 35.47 27.63 -21.25
C ALA A 1 36.17 26.85 -20.15
N LYS A 2 35.64 26.83 -18.92
CA LYS A 2 36.25 26.09 -17.80
C LYS A 2 35.99 24.61 -18.08
N VAL A 3 37.04 23.85 -18.40
CA VAL A 3 36.96 22.40 -18.64
C VAL A 3 36.41 21.79 -17.36
N LEU A 4 35.17 21.29 -17.42
CA LEU A 4 34.52 20.65 -16.29
C LEU A 4 35.21 19.31 -16.05
N ASP A 5 35.88 19.23 -14.91
CA ASP A 5 36.59 18.05 -14.43
C ASP A 5 35.60 16.87 -14.34
N TYR A 6 35.88 15.77 -15.04
CA TYR A 6 34.97 14.63 -15.16
C TYR A 6 34.59 14.04 -13.80
N ASN A 7 35.48 14.15 -12.81
CA ASN A 7 35.24 13.73 -11.44
C ASN A 7 34.18 14.59 -10.74
N LYS A 8 34.19 15.91 -10.94
CA LYS A 8 33.19 16.83 -10.35
C LYS A 8 31.82 16.65 -10.97
N LEU A 9 31.75 16.37 -12.27
CA LEU A 9 30.49 16.00 -12.92
C LEU A 9 29.96 14.68 -12.32
N GLY A 10 30.82 13.67 -12.17
CA GLY A 10 30.47 12.39 -11.55
C GLY A 10 29.91 12.52 -10.14
N GLU A 11 30.55 13.32 -9.27
CA GLU A 11 30.05 13.59 -7.91
C GLU A 11 28.67 14.24 -7.89
N ILE A 12 28.40 15.21 -8.78
CA ILE A 12 27.09 15.89 -8.86
C ILE A 12 26.00 14.92 -9.36
N TYR A 13 26.31 14.06 -10.33
CA TYR A 13 25.37 13.04 -10.80
C TYR A 13 25.07 11.99 -9.73
N LEU A 14 26.09 11.51 -9.02
CA LEU A 14 25.91 10.56 -7.93
C LEU A 14 25.13 11.17 -6.76
N ALA A 15 25.45 12.39 -6.35
CA ALA A 15 24.71 13.09 -5.29
C ALA A 15 23.24 13.34 -5.68
N THR A 16 22.97 13.71 -6.93
CA THR A 16 21.59 13.92 -7.43
C THR A 16 20.82 12.60 -7.50
N GLY A 17 21.44 11.52 -7.98
CA GLY A 17 20.82 10.20 -8.06
C GLY A 17 20.47 9.63 -6.68
N VAL A 18 21.37 9.79 -5.70
CA VAL A 18 21.13 9.40 -4.31
C VAL A 18 20.00 10.24 -3.70
N GLY A 19 20.03 11.57 -3.90
CA GLY A 19 18.98 12.47 -3.43
C GLY A 19 17.59 12.10 -3.95
N PHE A 20 17.48 11.80 -5.25
CA PHE A 20 16.21 11.41 -5.87
C PHE A 20 15.69 10.06 -5.35
N SER A 21 16.58 9.08 -5.20
CA SER A 21 16.24 7.76 -4.66
C SER A 21 15.77 7.84 -3.20
N LEU A 22 16.39 8.71 -2.40
CA LEU A 22 16.02 8.94 -1.01
C LEU A 22 14.62 9.57 -0.90
N VAL A 23 14.33 10.60 -1.70
CA VAL A 23 13.00 11.23 -1.71
C VAL A 23 11.90 10.25 -2.12
N ILE A 24 12.12 9.48 -3.19
CA ILE A 24 11.17 8.43 -3.61
C ILE A 24 10.98 7.39 -2.51
N GLY A 25 12.08 6.95 -1.87
CA GLY A 25 12.03 6.00 -0.78
C GLY A 25 11.17 6.50 0.40
N ILE A 26 11.35 7.76 0.79
CA ILE A 26 10.53 8.40 1.84
C ILE A 26 9.06 8.44 1.44
N LEU A 27 8.75 8.85 0.20
CA LEU A 27 7.37 8.89 -0.28
C LEU A 27 6.72 7.51 -0.24
N VAL A 28 7.43 6.45 -0.67
CA VAL A 28 6.93 5.07 -0.59
C VAL A 28 6.62 4.68 0.85
N VAL A 29 7.51 4.99 1.80
CA VAL A 29 7.27 4.69 3.22
C VAL A 29 6.03 5.42 3.74
N ILE A 30 5.88 6.72 3.43
CA ILE A 30 4.70 7.51 3.81
C ILE A 30 3.43 6.89 3.23
N PHE A 31 3.44 6.50 1.95
CA PHE A 31 2.30 5.84 1.31
C PHE A 31 1.93 4.53 2.00
N VAL A 32 2.90 3.70 2.36
CA VAL A 32 2.66 2.46 3.09
C VAL A 32 2.01 2.76 4.45
N VAL A 33 2.52 3.73 5.20
CA VAL A 33 1.94 4.12 6.50
C VAL A 33 0.48 4.57 6.36
N ILE A 34 0.18 5.41 5.37
CA ILE A 34 -1.20 5.85 5.09
C ILE A 34 -2.08 4.64 4.76
N LEU A 35 -1.59 3.70 3.94
CA LEU A 35 -2.30 2.47 3.59
C LEU A 35 -2.63 1.63 4.83
N LEU A 36 -1.69 1.50 5.77
CA LEU A 36 -1.90 0.75 7.01
C LEU A 36 -2.97 1.41 7.89
N ILE A 37 -2.92 2.73 8.06
CA ILE A 37 -3.92 3.48 8.84
C ILE A 37 -5.30 3.37 8.19
N PHE A 38 -5.36 3.50 6.87
CA PHE A 38 -6.60 3.34 6.12
C PHE A 38 -7.19 1.94 6.29
N THR A 39 -6.35 0.91 6.19
CA THR A 39 -6.76 -0.49 6.37
C THR A 39 -7.29 -0.72 7.79
N LEU A 40 -6.60 -0.24 8.82
CA LEU A 40 -7.10 -0.31 10.19
C LEU A 40 -8.50 0.31 10.34
N ASN A 41 -8.66 1.53 9.85
CA ASN A 41 -9.90 2.27 9.97
C ASN A 41 -11.04 1.58 9.22
N LEU A 42 -10.74 1.00 8.06
CA LEU A 42 -11.70 0.20 7.29
C LEU A 42 -12.18 -1.01 8.08
N VAL A 43 -11.26 -1.78 8.68
CA VAL A 43 -11.62 -2.96 9.48
C VAL A 43 -12.43 -2.56 10.72
N LEU A 44 -11.99 -1.53 11.45
CA LEU A 44 -12.71 -1.02 12.62
C LEU A 44 -14.13 -0.59 12.28
N MET A 45 -14.31 0.16 11.20
CA MET A 45 -15.63 0.60 10.75
C MET A 45 -16.51 -0.57 10.31
N SER A 46 -15.95 -1.54 9.56
CA SER A 46 -16.66 -2.76 9.15
C SER A 46 -17.15 -3.54 10.37
N MET A 47 -16.30 -3.69 11.39
CA MET A 47 -16.67 -4.34 12.65
C MET A 47 -17.80 -3.62 13.36
N ILE A 48 -17.76 -2.28 13.44
CA ILE A 48 -18.80 -1.46 14.11
C ILE A 48 -20.15 -1.64 13.41
N GLN A 49 -20.19 -1.56 12.09
CA GLN A 49 -21.42 -1.70 11.31
C GLN A 49 -22.05 -3.09 11.45
N ARG A 50 -21.20 -4.13 11.53
CA ARG A 50 -21.62 -5.54 11.59
C ARG A 50 -21.62 -6.14 13.01
N ARG A 51 -21.51 -5.33 14.07
CA ARG A 51 -21.44 -5.84 15.46
C ARG A 51 -22.59 -6.78 15.82
N ARG A 52 -23.82 -6.45 15.41
CA ARG A 52 -25.01 -7.28 15.69
C ARG A 52 -24.93 -8.62 14.98
N GLU A 53 -24.52 -8.63 13.71
CA GLU A 53 -24.35 -9.86 12.92
C GLU A 53 -23.30 -10.77 13.55
N ILE A 54 -22.15 -10.21 13.93
CA ILE A 54 -21.05 -10.92 14.61
C ILE A 54 -21.53 -11.49 15.95
N GLY A 55 -22.22 -10.68 16.77
CA GLY A 55 -22.77 -11.11 18.05
C GLY A 55 -23.81 -12.23 17.93
N THR A 56 -24.70 -12.15 16.94
CA THR A 56 -25.66 -13.23 16.66
C THR A 56 -24.98 -14.49 16.13
N GLY A 57 -23.94 -14.36 15.29
CA GLY A 57 -23.15 -15.50 14.82
C GLY A 57 -22.46 -16.22 15.98
N MET A 58 -21.80 -15.48 16.87
CA MET A 58 -21.17 -16.07 18.06
C MET A 58 -22.18 -16.72 18.99
N ALA A 59 -23.38 -16.15 19.15
CA ALA A 59 -24.47 -16.75 19.92
C ALA A 59 -25.02 -18.05 19.31
N LEU A 60 -24.94 -18.19 17.98
CA LEU A 60 -25.30 -19.40 17.24
C LEU A 60 -24.16 -20.45 17.19
N GLY A 61 -23.05 -20.20 17.88
CA GLY A 61 -21.92 -21.13 17.99
C GLY A 61 -20.80 -20.91 16.98
N LEU A 62 -20.77 -19.76 16.28
CA LEU A 62 -19.65 -19.40 15.42
C LEU A 62 -18.42 -19.10 16.28
N ASP A 63 -17.31 -19.78 16.00
CA ASP A 63 -16.08 -19.58 16.77
C ASP A 63 -15.47 -18.20 16.48
N GLY A 64 -14.86 -17.59 17.50
CA GLY A 64 -14.18 -16.30 17.36
C GLY A 64 -13.08 -16.34 16.31
N MET A 65 -12.40 -17.49 16.16
CA MET A 65 -11.39 -17.67 15.10
C MET A 65 -12.01 -17.71 13.70
N GLN A 66 -13.20 -18.30 13.54
CA GLN A 66 -13.90 -18.32 12.25
C GLN A 66 -14.28 -16.90 11.82
N THR A 67 -14.77 -16.07 12.76
CA THR A 67 -15.06 -14.65 12.50
C THR A 67 -13.81 -13.90 12.01
N VAL A 68 -12.68 -14.10 12.68
CA VAL A 68 -11.40 -13.46 12.31
C VAL A 68 -10.94 -13.89 10.92
N ILE A 69 -11.04 -15.19 10.58
CA ILE A 69 -10.64 -15.71 9.26
C ILE A 69 -11.51 -15.11 8.16
N ILE A 70 -12.84 -15.06 8.35
CA ILE A 70 -13.76 -14.49 7.37
C ILE A 70 -13.45 -13.01 7.13
N MET A 71 -13.33 -12.21 8.20
CA MET A 71 -13.02 -10.78 8.12
C MET A 71 -11.65 -10.52 7.49
N THR A 72 -10.64 -11.31 7.85
CA THR A 72 -9.31 -11.20 7.23
C THR A 72 -9.35 -11.56 5.76
N GLY A 73 -10.17 -12.55 5.38
CA GLY A 73 -10.42 -12.94 3.99
C GLY A 73 -11.06 -11.81 3.17
N GLU A 74 -12.06 -11.12 3.71
CA GLU A 74 -12.66 -9.95 3.06
C GLU A 74 -11.61 -8.88 2.77
N VAL A 75 -10.78 -8.55 3.76
CA VAL A 75 -9.70 -7.56 3.59
C VAL A 75 -8.68 -8.03 2.56
N ALA A 76 -8.27 -9.31 2.59
CA ALA A 76 -7.32 -9.86 1.63
C ALA A 76 -7.82 -9.74 0.19
N VAL A 77 -9.10 -10.00 -0.06
CA VAL A 77 -9.72 -9.83 -1.39
C VAL A 77 -9.74 -8.36 -1.81
N ILE A 78 -10.16 -7.46 -0.92
CA ILE A 78 -10.19 -6.01 -1.20
C ILE A 78 -8.80 -5.49 -1.56
N VAL A 79 -7.77 -5.85 -0.78
CA VAL A 79 -6.39 -5.44 -1.02
C VAL A 79 -5.87 -6.05 -2.33
N ALA A 80 -6.14 -7.33 -2.61
CA ALA A 80 -5.71 -7.97 -3.86
C ALA A 80 -6.30 -7.30 -5.10
N VAL A 81 -7.61 -7.01 -5.08
CA VAL A 81 -8.29 -6.29 -6.17
C VAL A 81 -7.73 -4.87 -6.32
N SER A 82 -7.48 -4.19 -5.19
CA SER A 82 -6.91 -2.83 -5.21
C SER A 82 -5.48 -2.81 -5.75
N CYS A 83 -4.64 -3.77 -5.40
CA CYS A 83 -3.29 -3.93 -5.96
C CYS A 83 -3.33 -4.20 -7.47
N ALA A 84 -4.24 -5.06 -7.93
CA ALA A 84 -4.45 -5.31 -9.35
C ALA A 84 -4.86 -4.05 -10.10
N ALA A 85 -5.89 -3.35 -9.62
CA ALA A 85 -6.37 -2.10 -10.21
C ALA A 85 -5.29 -1.02 -10.21
N GLY A 86 -4.58 -0.84 -9.09
CA GLY A 86 -3.50 0.14 -8.96
C GLY A 86 -2.32 -0.14 -9.90
N SER A 87 -1.97 -1.41 -10.12
CA SER A 87 -0.91 -1.79 -11.05
C SER A 87 -1.29 -1.49 -12.50
N ILE A 88 -2.54 -1.79 -12.88
CA ILE A 88 -3.07 -1.48 -14.21
C ILE A 88 -3.07 0.04 -14.45
N LEU A 89 -3.54 0.81 -13.47
CA LEU A 89 -3.52 2.27 -13.53
C LEU A 89 -2.09 2.83 -13.61
N GLY A 90 -1.16 2.27 -12.84
CA GLY A 90 0.25 2.65 -12.89
C GLY A 90 0.89 2.38 -14.25
N LEU A 91 0.62 1.21 -14.84
CA LEU A 91 1.08 0.87 -16.19
C LEU A 91 0.50 1.81 -17.25
N LEU A 92 -0.80 2.15 -17.12
CA LEU A 92 -1.47 3.08 -18.04
C LEU A 92 -0.90 4.49 -17.92
N LEU A 93 -0.62 4.97 -16.70
CA LEU A 93 0.04 6.25 -16.46
C LEU A 93 1.45 6.28 -17.06
N VAL A 94 2.23 5.22 -16.89
CA VAL A 94 3.57 5.11 -17.50
C VAL A 94 3.48 5.12 -19.03
N ALA A 95 2.55 4.36 -19.61
CA ALA A 95 2.33 4.33 -21.04
C ALA A 95 1.94 5.71 -21.59
N LEU A 96 1.03 6.43 -20.92
CA LEU A 96 0.61 7.77 -21.32
C LEU A 96 1.75 8.79 -21.20
N ALA A 97 2.44 8.80 -20.06
CA ALA A 97 3.54 9.72 -19.81
C ALA A 97 4.74 9.45 -20.74
N SER A 98 4.98 8.20 -21.14
CA SER A 98 6.01 7.87 -22.14
C SER A 98 5.71 8.46 -23.52
N ARG A 99 4.43 8.60 -23.88
CA ARG A 99 3.99 9.14 -25.18
C ARG A 99 4.08 10.66 -25.22
N PHE A 100 3.70 11.34 -24.15
CA PHE A 100 3.80 12.80 -24.06
C PHE A 100 5.23 13.28 -23.76
N GLY A 101 6.02 12.46 -23.05
CA GLY A 101 7.41 12.74 -22.67
C GLY A 101 7.49 13.98 -21.78
N ILE A 102 7.69 13.82 -20.48
CA ILE A 102 7.64 14.93 -19.52
C ILE A 102 8.76 15.95 -19.85
N PRO A 103 8.41 17.16 -20.33
CA PRO A 103 9.39 18.19 -20.64
C PRO A 103 9.80 18.92 -19.35
N GLY A 104 11.08 19.26 -19.21
CA GLY A 104 11.53 20.15 -18.13
C GLY A 104 12.70 19.67 -17.28
N MET A 105 13.35 18.54 -17.60
CA MET A 105 14.53 18.11 -16.86
C MET A 105 15.81 18.24 -17.70
N VAL A 106 16.46 19.40 -17.57
CA VAL A 106 17.68 19.81 -18.29
C VAL A 106 18.89 18.92 -17.95
N PHE A 107 18.81 18.13 -16.87
CA PHE A 107 19.87 17.23 -16.40
C PHE A 107 19.84 15.82 -17.00
N PHE A 108 18.82 15.44 -17.78
CA PHE A 108 18.72 14.11 -18.39
C PHE A 108 19.03 14.16 -19.89
N SER A 109 19.80 13.17 -20.38
CA SER A 109 20.18 13.05 -21.79
C SER A 109 18.95 13.05 -22.70
N GLY A 110 18.80 14.09 -23.51
CA GLY A 110 17.67 14.28 -24.44
C GLY A 110 16.51 15.15 -23.95
N GLY A 111 16.59 15.75 -22.75
CA GLY A 111 15.61 16.74 -22.25
C GLY A 111 14.20 16.22 -21.98
N LYS A 112 14.02 14.89 -22.00
CA LYS A 112 12.74 14.20 -21.78
C LYS A 112 12.92 13.05 -20.80
N LEU A 113 12.10 13.00 -19.76
CA LEU A 113 12.05 11.84 -18.86
C LEU A 113 11.24 10.72 -19.55
N LYS A 114 11.91 9.62 -19.89
CA LYS A 114 11.23 8.39 -20.34
C LYS A 114 11.07 7.50 -19.13
N LEU A 115 9.82 7.29 -18.71
CA LEU A 115 9.50 6.28 -17.70
C LEU A 115 9.75 4.91 -18.30
N THR A 116 10.59 4.11 -17.65
CA THR A 116 10.85 2.74 -18.05
C THR A 116 9.81 1.83 -17.41
N LEU A 117 9.23 0.95 -18.21
CA LEU A 117 8.41 -0.14 -17.71
C LEU A 117 9.35 -1.20 -17.13
N GLN A 118 9.49 -1.21 -15.82
CA GLN A 118 10.21 -2.26 -15.11
C GLN A 118 9.20 -3.10 -14.33
N SER A 119 9.21 -4.41 -14.56
CA SER A 119 8.26 -5.33 -13.90
C SER A 119 8.62 -5.61 -12.44
N LEU A 120 9.90 -5.48 -12.09
CA LEU A 120 10.41 -5.84 -10.76
C LEU A 120 9.78 -5.01 -9.61
N PRO A 121 9.65 -3.68 -9.70
CA PRO A 121 9.01 -2.89 -8.64
C PRO A 121 7.52 -3.20 -8.45
N VAL A 122 6.82 -3.61 -9.51
CA VAL A 122 5.40 -4.01 -9.45
C VAL A 122 5.25 -5.30 -8.65
N ILE A 123 6.11 -6.29 -8.90
CA ILE A 123 6.07 -7.56 -8.16
C ILE A 123 6.45 -7.33 -6.70
N GLN A 124 7.47 -6.49 -6.45
CA GLN A 124 7.88 -6.14 -5.08
C GLN A 124 6.75 -5.43 -4.32
N SER A 125 6.02 -4.50 -4.94
CA SER A 125 4.93 -3.80 -4.26
C SER A 125 3.84 -4.77 -3.83
N TRP A 126 3.49 -5.77 -4.63
CA TRP A 126 2.51 -6.79 -4.24
C TRP A 126 3.02 -7.64 -3.08
N LEU A 127 4.28 -8.05 -3.15
CA LEU A 127 4.92 -8.87 -2.11
C LEU A 127 4.97 -8.15 -0.77
N PHE A 128 5.11 -6.82 -0.75
CA PHE A 128 5.13 -6.05 0.50
C PHE A 128 3.74 -5.61 0.96
N ILE A 129 2.88 -5.11 0.07
CA ILE A 129 1.59 -4.50 0.44
C ILE A 129 0.58 -5.54 0.94
N LEU A 130 0.48 -6.70 0.26
CA LEU A 130 -0.48 -7.74 0.64
C LEU A 130 -0.26 -8.25 2.08
N PRO A 131 0.92 -8.79 2.44
CA PRO A 131 1.11 -9.33 3.78
C PRO A 131 1.09 -8.25 4.85
N THR A 132 1.62 -7.05 4.59
CA THR A 132 1.59 -5.97 5.59
C THR A 132 0.17 -5.51 5.90
N SER A 133 -0.69 -5.40 4.89
CA SER A 133 -2.10 -5.03 5.07
C SER A 133 -2.88 -6.12 5.80
N ILE A 134 -2.62 -7.40 5.50
CA ILE A 134 -3.23 -8.53 6.21
C ILE A 134 -2.79 -8.55 7.67
N CYS A 135 -1.48 -8.40 7.95
CA CYS A 135 -0.97 -8.28 9.31
C CYS A 135 -1.63 -7.12 10.06
N MET A 136 -1.84 -5.98 9.38
CA MET A 136 -2.49 -4.82 9.97
C MET A 136 -3.96 -5.08 10.29
N ALA A 137 -4.68 -5.74 9.38
CA ALA A 137 -6.08 -6.11 9.56
C ALA A 137 -6.27 -7.05 10.77
N LEU A 138 -5.30 -7.91 11.06
CA LEU A 138 -5.34 -8.79 12.23
C LEU A 138 -5.28 -8.02 13.56
N VAL A 139 -4.64 -6.85 13.62
CA VAL A 139 -4.48 -6.07 14.87
C VAL A 139 -5.81 -5.81 15.59
N PRO A 140 -6.85 -5.21 14.96
CA PRO A 140 -8.15 -5.02 15.60
C PRO A 140 -9.00 -6.29 15.71
N LEU A 141 -8.69 -7.33 14.93
CA LEU A 141 -9.46 -8.59 14.92
C LEU A 141 -9.01 -9.58 16.01
N LEU A 142 -7.74 -9.58 16.39
CA LEU A 142 -7.19 -10.49 17.41
C LEU A 142 -7.91 -10.40 18.78
N PRO A 143 -8.28 -9.21 19.29
CA PRO A 143 -9.07 -9.09 20.52
C PRO A 143 -10.43 -9.79 20.45
N MET A 144 -11.04 -9.95 19.26
CA MET A 144 -12.34 -10.63 19.11
C MET A 144 -12.31 -12.09 19.57
N ARG A 145 -11.14 -12.73 19.55
CA ARG A 145 -10.97 -14.11 20.03
C ARG A 145 -11.33 -14.30 21.50
N LYS A 146 -11.36 -13.21 22.28
CA LYS A 146 -11.63 -13.22 23.72
C LYS A 146 -12.96 -12.54 24.07
N MET A 147 -13.68 -11.99 23.10
CA MET A 147 -14.93 -11.27 23.34
C MET A 147 -16.08 -12.25 23.54
N LEU A 148 -16.85 -12.06 24.61
CA LEU A 148 -18.06 -12.84 24.85
C LEU A 148 -19.23 -12.22 24.07
N PRO A 149 -20.17 -13.03 23.54
CA PRO A 149 -21.33 -12.53 22.79
C PRO A 149 -22.15 -11.50 23.58
N VAL A 150 -22.18 -11.63 24.91
CA VAL A 150 -22.93 -10.76 25.81
C VAL A 150 -22.33 -9.34 25.88
N ASP A 151 -21.02 -9.19 25.73
CA ASP A 151 -20.35 -7.89 25.78
C ASP A 151 -20.62 -7.09 24.50
N LEU A 152 -20.78 -7.79 23.36
CA LEU A 152 -21.14 -7.18 22.07
C LEU A 152 -22.61 -6.75 22.01
N LEU A 153 -23.48 -7.35 22.83
CA LEU A 153 -24.93 -7.07 22.86
C LEU A 153 -25.34 -6.09 23.97
N LYS A 154 -24.52 -5.92 25.02
CA LYS A 154 -24.80 -5.02 26.16
C LYS A 154 -24.47 -3.55 25.88
N GLU A 155 -23.68 -3.27 24.86
CA GLU A 155 -23.30 -1.89 24.48
C GLU A 155 -24.42 -1.28 23.60
N ASN A 156 -25.55 -0.93 24.23
CA ASN A 156 -26.61 -0.07 23.70
C ASN A 156 -27.09 0.88 24.80
#